data_AF-A0A3E4Z397-F1
#
_entry.id   AF-A0A3E4Z397-F1
#
_cell.length_a   1.000
_cell.length_b   1.000
_cell.length_c   1.000
_cell.angle_alpha   90.00
_cell.angle_beta   90.00
_cell.angle_gamma   90.00
#
_symmetry.space_group_name_H-M   'P 1'
#
loop_
_entity.id
_entity.type
_entity.pdbx_description
1 polymer ?
#
loop_
_entity_poly.entity_id
_entity_poly.type
_entity_poly.pdbx_seq_one_letter_code
_entity_poly.pdbx_strand_id
1 'polypeptide(L)'
;MEATVNVTCYKSKVLKNGESPLMVRICKDGKKKYKSLGISVNPIHWDFKKNLPKAKCPNYETLLILINEKISEFQRIILDKKINNIEFTATTLLQATDTLQPKHLVSVGEGFLSYIQSLKDEHRLRYAGMFEVS
;
A
#
# COMPACT_ATOMS: atom_id res chain seq x y z
N MET A 1 13.03 -19.59 4.23
CA MET A 1 13.95 -18.46 3.93
C MET A 1 13.52 -17.25 4.73
N GLU A 2 14.45 -16.38 5.14
CA GLU A 2 14.09 -15.12 5.80
C GLU A 2 13.35 -14.18 4.84
N ALA A 3 12.33 -13.48 5.35
CA ALA A 3 11.58 -12.53 4.56
C ALA A 3 12.38 -11.24 4.38
N THR A 4 12.57 -10.79 3.14
CA THR A 4 13.25 -9.54 2.84
C THR A 4 12.26 -8.53 2.30
N VAL A 5 12.38 -7.27 2.76
CA VAL A 5 11.51 -6.16 2.39
C VAL A 5 12.38 -5.04 1.85
N ASN A 6 12.08 -4.58 0.64
CA ASN A 6 12.78 -3.48 -0.02
C ASN A 6 11.75 -2.57 -0.71
N VAL A 7 12.09 -1.30 -0.91
CA VAL A 7 11.30 -0.41 -1.77
C VAL A 7 12.01 -0.25 -3.11
N THR A 8 11.28 -0.38 -4.21
CA THR A 8 11.85 -0.34 -5.56
C THR A 8 10.97 0.47 -6.49
N CYS A 9 11.59 1.26 -7.38
CA CYS A 9 10.89 1.92 -8.49
C CYS A 9 10.49 0.90 -9.56
N TYR A 10 9.21 0.91 -9.93
CA TYR A 10 8.67 -0.08 -10.84
C TYR A 10 8.87 0.33 -12.31
N LYS A 11 9.96 -0.17 -12.91
CA LYS A 11 10.38 0.18 -14.28
C LYS A 11 9.33 -0.12 -15.36
N SER A 12 8.51 -1.15 -15.16
CA SER A 12 7.54 -1.60 -16.17
C SER A 12 6.27 -0.76 -16.24
N LYS A 13 6.10 0.24 -15.36
CA LYS A 13 4.92 1.12 -15.35
C LYS A 13 5.36 2.57 -15.27
N VAL A 14 5.02 3.33 -16.32
CA VAL A 14 5.19 4.77 -16.37
C VAL A 14 3.79 5.41 -16.37
N LEU A 15 3.58 6.39 -15.50
CA LEU A 15 2.36 7.16 -15.40
C LEU A 15 2.31 8.22 -16.51
N LYS A 16 1.13 8.83 -16.74
CA LYS A 16 0.95 9.84 -17.79
C LYS A 16 1.89 11.06 -17.63
N ASN A 17 2.32 11.34 -16.40
CA ASN A 17 3.27 12.41 -16.08
C ASN A 17 4.75 12.03 -16.28
N GLY A 18 5.05 10.82 -16.78
CA GLY A 18 6.42 10.35 -16.99
C GLY A 18 7.09 9.77 -15.74
N GLU A 19 6.40 9.72 -14.60
CA GLU A 19 6.93 9.14 -13.37
C GLU A 19 6.65 7.64 -13.27
N SER A 20 7.39 6.95 -12.42
CA SER A 20 7.21 5.53 -12.14
C SER A 20 6.85 5.32 -10.66
N PRO A 21 5.88 4.44 -10.35
CA PRO A 21 5.44 4.23 -8.98
C PRO A 21 6.52 3.52 -8.16
N LEU A 22 6.60 3.86 -6.87
CA LEU A 22 7.41 3.13 -5.90
C LEU A 22 6.59 2.01 -5.28
N MET A 23 7.21 0.84 -5.23
CA MET A 23 6.58 -0.38 -4.77
C MET A 23 7.37 -0.97 -3.61
N VAL A 24 6.68 -1.36 -2.55
CA VAL A 24 7.24 -2.29 -1.56
C VAL A 24 7.31 -3.66 -2.20
N ARG A 25 8.49 -4.26 -2.15
CA ARG A 25 8.78 -5.60 -2.63
C ARG A 25 9.07 -6.48 -1.42
N ILE A 26 8.26 -7.52 -1.26
CA ILE A 26 8.46 -8.56 -0.24
C ILE A 26 8.86 -9.85 -0.93
N CYS A 27 9.99 -10.43 -0.51
CA CYS A 27 10.42 -11.74 -0.95
C CYS A 27 10.39 -12.70 0.23
N LYS A 28 9.57 -13.75 0.16
CA LYS A 28 9.52 -14.84 1.13
C LYS A 28 9.22 -16.15 0.40
N ASP A 29 9.92 -17.22 0.76
CA ASP A 29 9.72 -18.58 0.24
C ASP A 29 9.72 -18.66 -1.31
N GLY A 30 10.68 -17.99 -1.93
CA GLY A 30 10.81 -17.91 -3.40
C GLY A 30 9.76 -17.04 -4.10
N LYS A 31 8.71 -16.60 -3.39
CA LYS A 31 7.63 -15.77 -3.92
C LYS A 31 7.94 -14.29 -3.73
N LYS A 32 7.71 -13.52 -4.78
CA LYS A 32 7.86 -12.05 -4.80
C LYS A 32 6.48 -11.43 -4.87
N LYS A 33 6.19 -10.50 -3.97
CA LYS A 33 4.96 -9.69 -4.01
C LYS A 33 5.31 -8.22 -3.98
N TYR A 34 4.49 -7.44 -4.68
CA TYR A 34 4.66 -6.01 -4.85
C TYR A 34 3.40 -5.29 -4.40
N LYS A 35 3.57 -4.15 -3.72
CA LYS A 35 2.46 -3.27 -3.32
C LYS A 35 2.86 -1.82 -3.54
N SER A 36 1.97 -1.04 -4.13
CA SER A 36 2.20 0.38 -4.38
C SER A 36 2.26 1.14 -3.07
N LEU A 37 3.21 2.07 -2.96
CA LEU A 37 3.28 3.04 -1.87
C LEU A 37 2.34 4.24 -2.06
N GLY A 38 1.71 4.37 -3.23
CA GLY A 38 0.90 5.54 -3.58
C GLY A 38 1.71 6.77 -4.00
N ILE A 39 3.04 6.66 -4.00
CA ILE A 39 3.95 7.70 -4.48
C ILE A 39 4.68 7.25 -5.76
N SER A 40 5.03 8.21 -6.59
CA SER A 40 5.80 8.04 -7.81
C SER A 40 7.05 8.91 -7.80
N VAL A 41 8.05 8.50 -8.57
CA VAL A 41 9.30 9.23 -8.75
C VAL A 41 9.70 9.17 -10.21
N ASN A 42 10.28 10.24 -10.74
CA ASN A 42 10.88 10.21 -12.06
C ASN A 42 12.06 9.21 -12.07
N PRO A 43 12.07 8.22 -12.98
CA PRO A 43 13.16 7.23 -13.08
C PRO A 43 14.55 7.83 -13.20
N ILE A 44 14.69 9.04 -13.74
CA ILE A 44 15.97 9.76 -13.86
C ILE A 44 16.58 10.03 -12.48
N HIS A 45 15.73 10.30 -11.46
CA HIS A 45 16.14 10.58 -10.09
C HIS A 45 16.22 9.33 -9.20
N TRP A 46 16.03 8.12 -9.74
CA TRP A 46 16.13 6.87 -8.99
C TRP A 46 17.37 6.06 -9.38
N ASP A 47 18.06 5.48 -8.40
CA ASP A 47 19.14 4.52 -8.62
C ASP A 47 18.60 3.09 -8.52
N PHE A 48 18.43 2.43 -9.67
CA PHE A 48 17.92 1.05 -9.74
C PHE A 48 18.91 -0.01 -9.24
N LYS A 49 20.21 0.30 -9.16
CA LYS A 49 21.20 -0.64 -8.61
C LYS A 49 21.14 -0.63 -7.08
N LYS A 50 21.04 0.57 -6.49
CA LYS A 50 20.99 0.75 -5.04
C LYS A 50 19.57 0.69 -4.46
N ASN A 51 18.54 0.82 -5.29
CA ASN A 51 17.13 1.01 -4.89
C ASN A 51 16.93 2.20 -3.95
N LEU A 52 17.61 3.31 -4.25
CA LEU A 52 17.55 4.54 -3.49
C LEU A 52 17.32 5.74 -4.42
N PRO A 53 16.71 6.82 -3.92
CA PRO A 53 16.69 8.07 -4.66
C PRO A 53 18.13 8.59 -4.85
N LYS A 54 18.39 9.26 -5.97
CA LYS A 54 19.67 9.93 -6.22
C LYS A 54 19.75 11.23 -5.44
N ALA A 55 20.95 11.64 -5.04
CA ALA A 55 21.18 12.90 -4.30
C ALA A 55 20.66 14.16 -5.03
N LYS A 56 20.52 14.12 -6.37
CA LYS A 56 19.94 15.22 -7.17
C LYS A 56 18.40 15.20 -7.26
N CYS A 57 17.72 14.39 -6.46
CA CYS A 57 16.26 14.34 -6.43
C CYS A 57 15.72 15.57 -5.67
N PRO A 58 14.74 16.31 -6.22
CA PRO A 58 14.19 17.51 -5.57
C PRO A 58 13.66 17.24 -4.15
N ASN A 59 13.09 16.05 -3.91
CA ASN A 59 12.49 15.65 -2.63
C ASN A 59 13.26 14.50 -1.98
N TYR A 60 14.60 14.48 -2.12
CA TYR A 60 15.45 13.37 -1.68
C TYR A 60 15.21 12.96 -0.22
N GLU A 61 15.26 13.93 0.72
CA GLU A 61 15.14 13.65 2.15
C GLU A 61 13.76 13.10 2.51
N THR A 62 12.70 13.74 2.02
CA THR A 62 11.32 13.31 2.25
C THR A 62 11.08 11.89 1.73
N LEU A 63 11.56 11.60 0.51
CA LEU A 63 11.47 10.26 -0.08
C LEU A 63 12.23 9.23 0.75
N LEU A 64 13.45 9.57 1.18
CA LEU A 64 14.29 8.69 1.97
C LEU A 64 13.65 8.35 3.33
N ILE A 65 13.11 9.36 4.03
CA ILE A 65 12.39 9.18 5.29
C ILE A 65 11.19 8.26 5.07
N LEU A 66 10.34 8.54 4.08
CA LEU A 66 9.15 7.73 3.82
C LEU A 66 9.49 6.28 3.46
N ILE A 67 10.54 6.07 2.66
CA ILE A 67 11.02 4.72 2.32
C ILE A 67 11.47 3.98 3.58
N ASN A 68 12.26 4.62 4.43
CA ASN A 68 12.76 4.02 5.67
C ASN A 68 11.64 3.73 6.65
N GLU A 69 10.68 4.63 6.80
CA GLU A 69 9.47 4.42 7.62
C GLU A 69 8.69 3.19 7.15
N LYS A 70 8.45 3.08 5.83
CA LYS A 70 7.73 1.94 5.26
C LYS A 70 8.49 0.63 5.45
N ILE A 71 9.80 0.62 5.21
CA ILE A 71 10.63 -0.57 5.49
C ILE A 71 10.56 -0.94 6.97
N SER A 72 10.66 0.03 7.87
CA SER A 72 10.60 -0.16 9.32
C SER A 72 9.25 -0.71 9.78
N GLU A 73 8.14 -0.23 9.19
CA GLU A 73 6.78 -0.72 9.44
C GLU A 73 6.67 -2.22 9.15
N PHE A 74 7.12 -2.67 7.97
CA PHE A 74 7.12 -4.09 7.64
C PHE A 74 8.08 -4.90 8.50
N GLN A 75 9.26 -4.36 8.84
CA GLN A 75 10.21 -5.03 9.73
C GLN A 75 9.62 -5.26 11.12
N ARG A 76 8.87 -4.28 11.67
CA ARG A 76 8.15 -4.43 12.95
C ARG A 76 7.12 -5.54 12.90
N ILE A 77 6.30 -5.60 11.85
CA ILE A 77 5.30 -6.67 11.66
C ILE A 77 5.98 -8.04 11.55
N ILE A 78 7.07 -8.13 10.79
CA ILE A 78 7.84 -9.37 10.66
C ILE A 78 8.39 -9.81 12.01
N LEU A 79 8.94 -8.87 12.80
CA LEU A 79 9.49 -9.14 14.12
C LEU A 79 8.40 -9.61 15.09
N ASP A 80 7.25 -8.94 15.12
CA ASP A 80 6.10 -9.35 15.94
C ASP A 80 5.63 -10.77 15.59
N LYS A 81 5.48 -11.09 14.30
CA LYS A 81 5.10 -12.44 13.87
C LYS A 81 6.16 -13.49 14.23
N LYS A 82 7.45 -13.13 14.16
CA LYS A 82 8.55 -14.01 14.60
C LYS A 82 8.50 -14.28 16.10
N ILE A 83 8.33 -13.25 16.93
CA ILE A 83 8.24 -13.37 18.40
C ILE A 83 7.08 -14.29 18.78
N ASN A 84 5.93 -14.12 18.12
CA ASN A 84 4.74 -14.93 18.38
C ASN A 84 4.78 -16.33 17.73
N ASN A 85 5.87 -16.72 17.05
CA ASN A 85 6.01 -17.96 16.28
C ASN A 85 4.85 -18.21 15.29
N ILE A 86 4.26 -17.13 14.76
CA ILE A 86 3.16 -17.21 13.80
C ILE A 86 3.77 -17.35 12.41
N GLU A 87 3.33 -18.37 11.65
CA GLU A 87 3.69 -18.46 10.25
C GLU A 87 3.05 -17.32 9.45
N PHE A 88 3.85 -16.70 8.59
CA PHE A 88 3.40 -15.63 7.71
C PHE A 88 3.84 -15.88 6.28
N THR A 89 3.14 -15.30 5.31
CA THR A 89 3.56 -15.34 3.91
C THR A 89 3.77 -13.92 3.39
N ALA A 90 4.38 -13.77 2.21
CA ALA A 90 4.49 -12.45 1.58
C ALA A 90 3.12 -11.78 1.39
N THR A 91 2.05 -12.55 1.17
CA THR A 91 0.67 -12.04 1.08
C THR A 91 0.12 -11.61 2.44
N THR A 92 0.34 -12.40 3.49
CA THR A 92 -0.08 -12.05 4.85
C THR A 92 0.57 -10.75 5.33
N LEU A 93 1.86 -10.55 5.03
CA LEU A 93 2.58 -9.32 5.39
C LEU A 93 2.01 -8.09 4.68
N LEU A 94 1.65 -8.22 3.39
CA LEU A 94 1.01 -7.11 2.66
C LEU A 94 -0.37 -6.77 3.24
N GLN A 95 -1.18 -7.77 3.55
CA GLN A 95 -2.50 -7.59 4.14
C GLN A 95 -2.44 -6.97 5.54
N ALA A 96 -1.44 -7.36 6.36
CA ALA A 96 -1.25 -6.81 7.70
C ALA A 96 -1.13 -5.28 7.67
N THR A 97 -0.44 -4.72 6.67
CA THR A 97 -0.37 -3.25 6.49
C THR A 97 -1.66 -2.61 5.99
N ASP A 98 -2.51 -3.34 5.25
CA ASP A 98 -3.85 -2.84 4.85
C ASP A 98 -4.80 -2.74 6.04
N THR A 99 -4.65 -3.61 7.04
CA THR A 99 -5.39 -3.54 8.31
C THR A 99 -4.88 -2.48 9.28
N LEU A 100 -3.65 -1.99 9.11
CA LEU A 100 -3.09 -0.89 9.89
C LEU A 100 -3.44 0.49 9.31
N GLN A 101 -3.76 0.56 8.01
CA GLN A 101 -4.54 1.69 7.52
C GLN A 101 -5.84 1.69 8.33
N PRO A 102 -6.29 2.83 8.88
CA PRO A 102 -7.59 2.90 9.49
C PRO A 102 -8.61 2.61 8.39
N LYS A 103 -9.01 1.34 8.23
CA LYS A 103 -10.38 1.05 7.85
C LYS A 103 -11.15 1.78 8.91
N HIS A 104 -11.73 2.93 8.54
CA HIS A 104 -12.75 3.56 9.36
C HIS A 104 -13.61 2.39 9.84
N LEU A 105 -13.66 2.17 11.15
CA LEU A 105 -14.48 1.10 11.72
C LEU A 105 -15.91 1.60 11.54
N VAL A 106 -16.42 1.39 10.33
CA VAL A 106 -17.74 1.80 9.93
C VAL A 106 -18.68 0.84 10.63
N SER A 107 -19.57 1.35 11.47
CA SER A 107 -20.63 0.53 12.03
C SER A 107 -21.47 -0.06 10.90
N VAL A 108 -22.14 -1.19 11.12
CA VAL A 108 -23.01 -1.79 10.09
C VAL A 108 -23.98 -0.74 9.53
N GLY A 109 -24.53 0.13 10.40
CA GLY A 109 -25.40 1.24 10.00
C GLY A 109 -24.73 2.28 9.11
N GLU A 110 -23.52 2.74 9.46
CA GLU A 110 -22.77 3.68 8.62
C GLU A 110 -22.41 3.06 7.25
N GLY A 111 -22.20 1.74 7.21
CA GLY A 111 -21.95 0.99 5.98
C GLY A 111 -23.15 1.05 5.05
N PHE A 112 -24.34 0.78 5.59
CA PHE A 112 -25.60 0.90 4.84
C PHE A 112 -25.84 2.32 4.35
N LEU A 113 -25.61 3.34 5.19
CA LEU A 113 -25.79 4.74 4.79
C LEU A 113 -24.85 5.14 3.63
N SER A 114 -23.57 4.72 3.69
CA SER A 114 -22.62 4.97 2.60
C SER A 114 -23.03 4.29 1.29
N TYR A 115 -23.60 3.08 1.38
CA TYR A 115 -24.12 2.35 0.23
C TYR A 115 -25.36 3.04 -0.38
N ILE A 116 -26.31 3.46 0.45
CA ILE A 116 -27.49 4.23 -0.01
C ILE A 116 -27.05 5.53 -0.68
N GLN A 117 -26.05 6.21 -0.13
CA GLN A 117 -25.50 7.43 -0.72
C GLN A 117 -24.88 7.15 -2.11
N SER A 118 -24.08 6.08 -2.24
CA SER A 118 -23.52 5.70 -3.55
C SER A 118 -24.59 5.37 -4.59
N LEU A 119 -25.69 4.74 -4.18
CA LEU A 119 -26.83 4.48 -5.07
C LEU A 119 -27.54 5.76 -5.52
N LYS A 120 -27.62 6.78 -4.64
CA LYS A 120 -28.16 8.10 -5.00
C LYS A 120 -27.24 8.83 -5.98
N ASP A 121 -25.93 8.77 -5.76
CA ASP A 121 -24.92 9.39 -6.62
C ASP A 121 -24.91 8.75 -8.02
N GLU A 122 -25.19 7.44 -8.11
CA GLU A 122 -25.39 6.69 -9.36
C GLU A 122 -26.78 6.90 -10.00
N HIS A 123 -27.62 7.79 -9.46
CA HIS A 123 -29.02 8.00 -9.88
C HIS A 123 -29.92 6.74 -9.83
N ARG A 124 -29.56 5.74 -9.03
CA ARG A 124 -30.32 4.49 -8.83
C ARG A 124 -31.36 4.64 -7.73
N LEU A 125 -32.18 5.69 -7.82
CA LEU A 125 -33.09 6.16 -6.77
C LEU A 125 -34.12 5.12 -6.32
N ARG A 126 -34.59 4.25 -7.23
CA ARG A 126 -35.52 3.16 -6.88
C ARG A 126 -34.90 2.18 -5.89
N TYR A 127 -33.61 1.85 -6.06
CA TYR A 127 -32.91 0.96 -5.15
C TYR A 127 -32.54 1.65 -3.85
N ALA A 128 -32.15 2.93 -3.89
CA ALA A 128 -31.89 3.71 -2.69
C ALA A 128 -33.14 3.82 -1.80
N GLY A 129 -34.29 4.17 -2.39
CA GLY A 129 -35.55 4.35 -1.66
C GLY A 129 -36.09 3.07 -1.01
N MET A 130 -35.72 1.87 -1.48
CA MET A 130 -36.10 0.62 -0.81
C MET A 130 -35.49 0.47 0.59
N PHE A 131 -34.37 1.16 0.86
CA PHE A 131 -33.66 1.08 2.13
C PHE A 131 -33.92 2.28 3.06
N GLU A 132 -34.69 3.29 2.62
CA GLU A 132 -35.03 4.47 3.43
C GLU A 132 -36.34 4.31 4.23
N VAL A 133 -37.12 3.25 3.96
CA VAL A 133 -38.47 3.04 4.52
C VAL A 133 -38.47 1.93 5.60
N SER A 134 -37.44 1.87 6.45
CA SER A 134 -37.39 0.92 7.59
C SER A 134 -37.13 1.64 8.89
#